data_AF-A0A1T1GWT7-F1
#
_entry.id   AF-A0A1T1GWT7-F1
#
_cell.length_a   1.000
_cell.length_b   1.000
_cell.length_c   1.000
_cell.angle_alpha   90.00
_cell.angle_beta   90.00
_cell.angle_gamma   90.00
#
_symmetry.space_group_name_H-M   'P 1'
#
loop_
_entity.id
_entity.type
_entity.pdbx_description
1 polymer ?
#
loop_
_entity_poly.entity_id
_entity_poly.type
_entity_poly.pdbx_seq_one_letter_code
_entity_poly.pdbx_strand_id
1 'polypeptide(L)'
;MQNNNQKFQEFIQHYMHVQDVLIIAGGPSQLNFDLTTIHPSKKLLIICCNQSFLQLPQAQIAHHSDYAWWLQYQPMLNASFQGNIISGCGLGHNRPYPEHEVINLKTVRIDTQTELFHSPHFVYGNNCGLQAYSLAHLFQPQRIWLMGYDFQHQQGQTHAYQHQHAQELEHYEKFWGLFLKDFQRFEHLRHKLWSTAHPHRTLPLTYNLNANSALKLYPSPIELPDWLCQPTTTTP
;
A
#
# COMPACT_ATOMS: atom_id res chain seq x y z
N MET A 1 25.74 -14.01 1.41
CA MET A 1 24.44 -13.46 0.96
C MET A 1 23.69 -13.04 2.20
N GLN A 2 23.25 -11.78 2.29
CA GLN A 2 22.47 -11.31 3.43
C GLN A 2 21.08 -11.94 3.38
N ASN A 3 20.58 -12.44 4.50
CA ASN A 3 19.22 -12.98 4.58
C ASN A 3 18.21 -11.85 4.32
N ASN A 4 17.20 -12.07 3.45
CA ASN A 4 16.17 -11.10 3.11
C ASN A 4 15.42 -10.57 4.35
N ASN A 5 15.22 -11.42 5.37
CA ASN A 5 14.63 -10.98 6.64
C ASN A 5 15.51 -9.96 7.36
N GLN A 6 16.84 -10.14 7.35
CA GLN A 6 17.78 -9.18 7.94
C GLN A 6 17.78 -7.87 7.15
N LYS A 7 17.82 -7.94 5.82
CA LYS A 7 17.70 -6.78 4.93
C LYS A 7 16.42 -5.99 5.23
N PHE A 8 15.31 -6.69 5.45
CA PHE A 8 14.03 -6.05 5.77
C PHE A 8 14.03 -5.42 7.17
N GLN A 9 14.64 -6.05 8.17
CA GLN A 9 14.81 -5.43 9.50
C GLN A 9 15.63 -4.14 9.41
N GLU A 10 16.77 -4.17 8.72
CA GLU A 10 17.63 -2.99 8.53
C GLU A 10 16.89 -1.89 7.77
N PHE A 11 16.09 -2.26 6.77
CA PHE A 11 15.23 -1.33 6.03
C PHE A 11 14.17 -0.68 6.93
N ILE A 12 13.49 -1.45 7.78
CA ILE A 12 12.53 -0.92 8.76
C ILE A 12 13.23 0.06 9.70
N GLN A 13 14.42 -0.28 10.21
CA GLN A 13 15.18 0.62 11.09
C GLN A 13 15.61 1.91 10.37
N HIS A 14 16.00 1.82 9.10
CA HIS A 14 16.39 2.99 8.30
C HIS A 14 15.26 4.02 8.15
N TYR A 15 14.02 3.54 7.98
CA TYR A 15 12.81 4.36 7.81
C TYR A 15 11.97 4.46 9.09
N MET A 16 12.51 4.05 10.24
CA MET A 16 11.82 4.13 11.51
C MET A 16 11.49 5.59 11.82
N HIS A 17 10.23 5.87 12.14
CA HIS A 17 9.71 7.21 12.41
C HIS A 17 9.80 8.18 11.21
N VAL A 18 9.79 7.65 9.98
CA VAL A 18 9.69 8.47 8.76
C VAL A 18 8.52 9.44 8.86
N GLN A 19 8.67 10.64 8.31
CA GLN A 19 7.62 11.66 8.43
C GLN A 19 6.35 11.20 7.71
N ASP A 20 6.50 10.81 6.44
CA ASP A 20 5.41 10.47 5.54
C ASP A 20 5.61 9.08 4.94
N VAL A 21 4.53 8.29 4.90
CA VAL A 21 4.43 7.11 4.03
C VAL A 21 3.37 7.37 2.98
N LEU A 22 3.75 7.36 1.71
CA LEU A 22 2.83 7.33 0.58
C LEU A 22 2.57 5.86 0.20
N ILE A 23 1.30 5.51 0.06
CA ILE A 23 0.89 4.24 -0.52
C ILE A 23 0.13 4.52 -1.80
N ILE A 24 0.63 4.00 -2.91
CA ILE A 24 0.02 4.13 -4.21
C ILE A 24 -0.63 2.80 -4.61
N ALA A 25 -1.95 2.82 -4.66
CA ALA A 25 -2.80 1.71 -5.07
C ALA A 25 -3.24 1.86 -6.52
N GLY A 26 -3.99 0.87 -7.02
CA GLY A 26 -4.31 0.80 -8.44
C GLY A 26 -5.34 1.80 -8.94
N GLY A 27 -6.13 2.45 -8.08
CA GLY A 27 -7.28 3.24 -8.49
C GLY A 27 -6.95 4.42 -9.44
N PRO A 28 -7.87 4.78 -10.35
CA PRO A 28 -7.69 5.85 -11.33
C PRO A 28 -7.42 7.23 -10.73
N SER A 29 -7.78 7.51 -9.47
CA SER A 29 -7.59 8.85 -8.91
C SER A 29 -6.13 9.30 -8.82
N GLN A 30 -5.18 8.36 -8.91
CA GLN A 30 -3.76 8.69 -8.95
C GLN A 30 -3.39 9.52 -10.19
N LEU A 31 -4.17 9.42 -11.27
CA LEU A 31 -3.99 10.20 -12.50
C LEU A 31 -4.28 11.71 -12.30
N ASN A 32 -4.87 12.09 -11.17
CA ASN A 32 -5.13 13.49 -10.83
C ASN A 32 -3.91 14.20 -10.21
N PHE A 33 -2.76 13.54 -10.15
CA PHE A 33 -1.54 14.05 -9.50
C PHE A 33 -0.36 14.00 -10.46
N ASP A 34 0.57 14.94 -10.31
CA ASP A 34 1.85 14.88 -11.02
C ASP A 34 2.82 13.96 -10.29
N LEU A 35 2.83 12.69 -10.70
CA LEU A 35 3.69 11.66 -10.10
C LEU A 35 5.19 11.92 -10.31
N THR A 36 5.56 12.79 -11.26
CA THR A 36 6.98 13.11 -11.52
C THR A 36 7.62 13.92 -10.39
N THR A 37 6.80 14.57 -9.56
CA THR A 37 7.25 15.32 -8.37
C THR A 37 7.57 14.44 -7.17
N ILE A 38 7.15 13.16 -7.22
CA ILE A 38 7.24 12.24 -6.09
C ILE A 38 8.58 11.50 -6.12
N HIS A 39 9.45 11.82 -5.17
CA HIS A 39 10.74 11.18 -5.03
C HIS A 39 10.96 10.58 -3.63
N PRO A 40 11.49 9.34 -3.55
CA PRO A 40 11.99 8.74 -2.33
C PRO A 40 12.92 9.70 -1.57
N SER A 41 12.73 9.83 -0.26
CA SER A 41 13.63 10.61 0.58
C SER A 41 13.68 10.05 1.99
N LYS A 42 14.59 10.55 2.83
CA LYS A 42 14.59 10.21 4.26
C LYS A 42 13.32 10.62 5.01
N LYS A 43 12.51 11.51 4.42
CA LYS A 43 11.23 11.97 4.98
C LYS A 43 10.01 11.29 4.34
N LEU A 44 10.18 10.64 3.18
CA LEU A 44 9.09 10.03 2.43
C LEU A 44 9.44 8.59 2.03
N LEU A 45 8.71 7.63 2.61
CA LEU A 45 8.69 6.25 2.18
C LEU A 45 7.53 6.02 1.21
N ILE A 46 7.76 5.31 0.11
CA ILE A 46 6.74 5.01 -0.90
C ILE A 46 6.55 3.49 -1.00
N ILE A 47 5.29 3.06 -0.95
CA ILE A 47 4.85 1.68 -1.11
C ILE A 47 3.94 1.60 -2.33
N CYS A 48 4.38 0.87 -3.36
CA CYS A 48 3.57 0.56 -4.54
C CYS A 48 2.79 -0.73 -4.34
N CYS A 49 1.49 -0.70 -4.59
CA CYS A 49 0.64 -1.90 -4.62
C CYS A 49 0.54 -2.43 -6.05
N ASN A 50 0.74 -3.75 -6.23
CA ASN A 50 0.59 -4.43 -7.51
C ASN A 50 1.33 -3.65 -8.63
N GLN A 51 0.72 -3.41 -9.80
CA GLN A 51 1.39 -2.77 -10.94
C GLN A 51 1.67 -1.27 -10.76
N SER A 52 1.37 -0.66 -9.62
CA SER A 52 1.65 0.77 -9.39
C SER A 52 3.16 1.08 -9.43
N PHE A 53 4.04 0.07 -9.33
CA PHE A 53 5.48 0.23 -9.58
C PHE A 53 5.81 0.69 -11.00
N LEU A 54 4.90 0.52 -11.97
CA LEU A 54 5.10 1.03 -13.33
C LEU A 54 5.01 2.55 -13.39
N GLN A 55 4.29 3.16 -12.46
CA GLN A 55 4.13 4.61 -12.37
C GLN A 55 5.20 5.25 -11.48
N LEU A 56 5.60 4.55 -10.41
CA LEU A 56 6.68 4.98 -9.50
C LEU A 56 7.71 3.84 -9.34
N PRO A 57 8.55 3.56 -10.36
CA PRO A 57 9.55 2.49 -10.29
C PRO A 57 10.60 2.71 -9.20
N GLN A 58 10.83 3.96 -8.82
CA GLN A 58 11.73 4.38 -7.75
C GLN A 58 11.19 4.14 -6.34
N ALA A 59 9.92 3.73 -6.16
CA ALA A 59 9.35 3.49 -4.83
C ALA A 59 10.20 2.49 -4.03
N GLN A 60 10.29 2.65 -2.71
CA GLN A 60 11.19 1.82 -1.93
C GLN A 60 10.65 0.39 -1.69
N ILE A 61 9.32 0.22 -1.67
CA ILE A 61 8.66 -1.08 -1.52
C ILE A 61 7.68 -1.32 -2.67
N ALA A 62 7.77 -2.50 -3.29
CA ALA A 62 6.69 -3.09 -4.08
C ALA A 62 5.99 -4.17 -3.25
N HIS A 63 4.68 -4.04 -3.08
CA HIS A 63 3.86 -4.98 -2.34
C HIS A 63 2.78 -5.58 -3.24
N HIS A 64 2.48 -6.87 -3.06
CA HIS A 64 1.43 -7.57 -3.81
C HIS A 64 0.71 -8.58 -2.91
N SER A 65 -0.58 -8.79 -3.15
CA SER A 65 -1.40 -9.61 -2.25
C SER A 65 -1.47 -11.08 -2.60
N ASP A 66 -1.69 -11.41 -3.89
CA ASP A 66 -1.98 -12.78 -4.33
C ASP A 66 -0.86 -13.40 -5.16
N TYR A 67 -0.79 -14.73 -5.12
CA TYR A 67 0.28 -15.48 -5.78
C TYR A 67 0.08 -15.56 -7.31
N ALA A 68 -1.16 -15.45 -7.80
CA ALA A 68 -1.44 -15.46 -9.23
C ALA A 68 -0.87 -14.20 -9.90
N TRP A 69 -1.06 -13.05 -9.27
CA TRP A 69 -0.44 -11.79 -9.66
C TRP A 69 1.08 -11.92 -9.73
N TRP A 70 1.72 -12.53 -8.71
CA TRP A 70 3.17 -12.74 -8.71
C TRP A 70 3.63 -13.51 -9.94
N LEU A 71 3.01 -14.66 -10.23
CA LEU A 71 3.38 -15.47 -11.39
C LEU A 71 3.28 -14.70 -12.71
N GLN A 72 2.26 -13.86 -12.84
CA GLN A 72 2.00 -13.09 -14.05
C GLN A 72 2.96 -11.89 -14.19
N TYR A 73 3.23 -11.17 -13.10
CA TYR A 73 3.88 -9.85 -13.16
C TYR A 73 5.32 -9.82 -12.63
N GLN A 74 5.82 -10.89 -11.99
CA GLN A 74 7.22 -10.94 -11.52
C GLN A 74 8.27 -10.60 -12.59
N PRO A 75 8.16 -10.99 -13.88
CA PRO A 75 9.20 -10.66 -14.85
C PRO A 75 9.26 -9.15 -15.11
N MET A 76 8.09 -8.51 -15.17
CA MET A 76 7.98 -7.06 -15.35
C MET A 76 8.41 -6.29 -14.11
N LEU A 77 8.02 -6.77 -12.92
CA LEU A 77 8.47 -6.21 -11.65
C LEU A 77 10.00 -6.22 -11.56
N ASN A 78 10.62 -7.37 -11.85
CA ASN A 78 12.07 -7.51 -11.83
C ASN A 78 12.78 -6.63 -12.87
N ALA A 79 12.14 -6.34 -14.00
CA ALA A 79 12.70 -5.51 -15.06
C ALA A 79 12.56 -4.00 -14.80
N SER A 80 11.54 -3.56 -14.06
CA SER A 80 11.18 -2.14 -13.96
C SER A 80 11.32 -1.54 -12.57
N PHE A 81 11.17 -2.34 -11.50
CA PHE A 81 11.24 -1.83 -10.13
C PHE A 81 12.69 -1.56 -9.72
N GLN A 82 12.95 -0.36 -9.22
CA GLN A 82 14.28 0.14 -8.83
C GLN A 82 14.44 0.23 -7.31
N GLY A 83 13.39 -0.15 -6.56
CA GLY A 83 13.36 -0.06 -5.11
C GLY A 83 14.13 -1.16 -4.38
N ASN A 84 13.98 -1.17 -3.06
CA ASN A 84 14.79 -2.02 -2.18
C ASN A 84 14.09 -3.33 -1.81
N ILE A 85 12.77 -3.29 -1.59
CA ILE A 85 12.00 -4.38 -1.00
C ILE A 85 10.87 -4.80 -1.95
N ILE A 86 10.80 -6.10 -2.22
CA ILE A 86 9.62 -6.75 -2.79
C ILE A 86 9.00 -7.58 -1.67
N SER A 87 7.70 -7.44 -1.43
CA SER A 87 6.98 -8.16 -0.37
C SER A 87 5.63 -8.65 -0.87
N GLY A 88 5.14 -9.74 -0.28
CA GLY A 88 3.80 -10.23 -0.59
C GLY A 88 3.30 -11.29 0.38
N CYS A 89 2.00 -11.59 0.30
CA CYS A 89 1.32 -12.52 1.22
C CYS A 89 0.94 -13.86 0.60
N GLY A 90 1.00 -13.99 -0.73
CA GLY A 90 0.69 -15.24 -1.42
C GLY A 90 -0.78 -15.66 -1.32
N LEU A 91 -1.71 -14.71 -1.19
CA LEU A 91 -3.15 -15.03 -1.12
C LEU A 91 -3.59 -15.90 -2.31
N GLY A 92 -4.55 -16.79 -2.06
CA GLY A 92 -5.10 -17.68 -3.07
C GLY A 92 -4.23 -18.90 -3.40
N HIS A 93 -3.06 -19.07 -2.78
CA HIS A 93 -2.23 -20.26 -2.99
C HIS A 93 -1.36 -20.63 -1.77
N ASN A 94 -1.05 -21.91 -1.59
CA ASN A 94 -0.11 -22.41 -0.55
C ASN A 94 1.36 -22.52 -1.05
N ARG A 95 1.71 -21.83 -2.15
CA ARG A 95 3.06 -21.95 -2.75
C ARG A 95 3.98 -20.96 -2.02
N PRO A 96 5.20 -21.35 -1.66
CA PRO A 96 6.17 -20.42 -1.10
C PRO A 96 6.66 -19.45 -2.19
N TYR A 97 6.95 -18.22 -1.80
CA TYR A 97 7.74 -17.32 -2.63
C TYR A 97 9.23 -17.73 -2.64
N PRO A 98 10.01 -17.32 -3.65
CA PRO A 98 11.47 -17.43 -3.60
C PRO A 98 12.02 -16.62 -2.41
N GLU A 99 12.63 -17.30 -1.43
CA GLU A 99 13.05 -16.70 -0.15
C GLU A 99 14.03 -15.53 -0.30
N HIS A 100 14.81 -15.51 -1.40
CA HIS A 100 15.81 -14.49 -1.69
C HIS A 100 15.28 -13.32 -2.53
N GLU A 101 14.04 -13.36 -2.99
CA GLU A 101 13.46 -12.31 -3.84
C GLU A 101 12.33 -11.55 -3.14
N VAL A 102 11.49 -12.26 -2.39
CA VAL A 102 10.26 -11.70 -1.81
C VAL A 102 10.25 -11.87 -0.29
N ILE A 103 9.97 -10.78 0.43
CA ILE A 103 9.61 -10.85 1.84
C ILE A 103 8.20 -11.45 1.95
N ASN A 104 8.14 -12.71 2.36
CA ASN A 104 6.88 -13.42 2.57
C ASN A 104 6.24 -12.99 3.89
N LEU A 105 5.18 -12.19 3.81
CA LEU A 105 4.41 -11.69 4.94
C LEU A 105 3.20 -12.61 5.19
N LYS A 106 2.84 -12.78 6.46
CA LYS A 106 1.67 -13.55 6.87
C LYS A 106 0.50 -12.63 7.10
N THR A 107 -0.68 -13.02 6.63
CA THR A 107 -1.92 -12.32 7.00
C THR A 107 -2.29 -12.64 8.45
N VAL A 108 -2.59 -11.60 9.24
CA VAL A 108 -3.07 -11.73 10.61
C VAL A 108 -4.37 -12.52 10.66
N ARG A 109 -4.43 -13.47 11.59
CA ARG A 109 -5.62 -14.24 11.96
C ARG A 109 -6.05 -13.87 13.38
N ILE A 110 -7.22 -14.35 13.81
CA ILE A 110 -7.76 -14.08 15.15
C ILE A 110 -6.75 -14.46 16.25
N ASP A 111 -6.10 -15.60 16.11
CA ASP A 111 -5.09 -16.14 17.03
C ASP A 111 -3.75 -15.41 16.99
N THR A 112 -3.50 -14.58 15.96
CA THR A 112 -2.25 -13.83 15.79
C THR A 112 -2.47 -12.32 15.77
N GLN A 113 -3.61 -11.82 16.25
CA GLN A 113 -3.89 -10.37 16.24
C GLN A 113 -2.89 -9.57 17.07
N THR A 114 -2.37 -10.16 18.15
CA THR A 114 -1.35 -9.52 19.01
C THR A 114 -0.01 -9.34 18.34
N GLU A 115 0.26 -10.03 17.22
CA GLU A 115 1.50 -9.86 16.45
C GLU A 115 1.47 -8.60 15.57
N LEU A 116 0.28 -8.05 15.32
CA LEU A 116 0.13 -6.85 14.52
C LEU A 116 0.87 -5.68 15.18
N PHE A 117 1.76 -5.03 14.41
CA PHE A 117 2.70 -3.96 14.83
C PHE A 117 3.86 -4.39 15.75
N HIS A 118 3.81 -5.59 16.34
CA HIS A 118 4.94 -6.14 17.11
C HIS A 118 5.91 -6.93 16.24
N SER A 119 5.38 -7.58 15.20
CA SER A 119 6.15 -8.42 14.30
C SER A 119 6.21 -7.80 12.90
N PRO A 120 7.41 -7.76 12.29
CA PRO A 120 7.59 -7.30 10.93
C PRO A 120 6.99 -8.27 9.88
N HIS A 121 6.63 -9.48 10.30
CA HIS A 121 6.20 -10.56 9.39
C HIS A 121 4.69 -10.66 9.24
N PHE A 122 3.92 -9.78 9.87
CA PHE A 122 2.47 -9.84 9.84
C PHE A 122 1.86 -8.56 9.26
N VAL A 123 0.88 -8.73 8.38
CA VAL A 123 0.05 -7.65 7.84
C VAL A 123 -1.42 -8.02 7.92
N TYR A 124 -2.31 -7.03 7.88
CA TYR A 124 -3.75 -7.23 7.90
C TYR A 124 -4.38 -7.03 6.52
N GLY A 125 -5.46 -7.77 6.24
CA GLY A 125 -6.30 -7.56 5.07
C GLY A 125 -6.15 -8.60 3.97
N ASN A 126 -7.13 -8.62 3.06
CA ASN A 126 -7.26 -9.56 1.95
C ASN A 126 -7.11 -8.89 0.56
N ASN A 127 -6.68 -7.63 0.53
CA ASN A 127 -6.36 -6.89 -0.69
C ASN A 127 -5.04 -6.15 -0.50
N CYS A 128 -4.32 -5.94 -1.61
CA CYS A 128 -2.99 -5.34 -1.58
C CYS A 128 -2.96 -3.95 -0.91
N GLY A 129 -3.99 -3.11 -1.14
CA GLY A 129 -4.06 -1.77 -0.57
C GLY A 129 -4.16 -1.76 0.96
N LEU A 130 -4.96 -2.66 1.53
CA LEU A 130 -5.09 -2.80 2.99
C LEU A 130 -3.83 -3.44 3.61
N GLN A 131 -3.23 -4.41 2.92
CA GLN A 131 -1.98 -5.03 3.38
C GLN A 131 -0.83 -4.03 3.39
N ALA A 132 -0.69 -3.22 2.34
CA ALA A 132 0.27 -2.11 2.29
C ALA A 132 0.00 -1.06 3.37
N TYR A 133 -1.28 -0.75 3.64
CA TYR A 133 -1.66 0.15 4.73
C TYR A 133 -1.26 -0.40 6.10
N SER A 134 -1.50 -1.68 6.34
CA SER A 134 -1.03 -2.37 7.54
C SER A 134 0.50 -2.40 7.64
N LEU A 135 1.19 -2.61 6.52
CA LEU A 135 2.65 -2.64 6.44
C LEU A 135 3.28 -1.29 6.79
N ALA A 136 2.68 -0.18 6.35
CA ALA A 136 3.16 1.18 6.61
C ALA A 136 3.32 1.49 8.11
N HIS A 137 2.54 0.83 8.96
CA HIS A 137 2.58 1.02 10.41
C HIS A 137 3.88 0.52 11.06
N LEU A 138 4.60 -0.43 10.44
CA LEU A 138 5.90 -0.90 10.93
C LEU A 138 6.95 0.23 11.02
N PHE A 139 6.81 1.25 10.17
CA PHE A 139 7.71 2.40 10.12
C PHE A 139 7.31 3.52 11.10
N GLN A 140 6.19 3.35 11.80
CA GLN A 140 5.67 4.31 12.80
C GLN A 140 5.67 5.78 12.34
N PRO A 141 5.08 6.07 11.16
CA PRO A 141 5.19 7.39 10.56
C PRO A 141 4.32 8.42 11.29
N GLN A 142 4.54 9.70 10.98
CA GLN A 142 3.60 10.74 11.45
C GLN A 142 2.31 10.72 10.63
N ARG A 143 2.43 10.53 9.31
CA ARG A 143 1.31 10.56 8.37
C ARG A 143 1.40 9.44 7.34
N ILE A 144 0.25 8.93 6.96
CA ILE A 144 0.07 7.96 5.87
C ILE A 144 -0.85 8.58 4.82
N TRP A 145 -0.41 8.58 3.56
CA TRP A 145 -1.11 9.16 2.42
C TRP A 145 -1.56 8.05 1.50
N LEU A 146 -2.87 7.96 1.26
CA LEU A 146 -3.49 6.95 0.42
C LEU A 146 -3.80 7.54 -0.96
N MET A 147 -3.15 7.03 -2.00
CA MET A 147 -3.35 7.42 -3.40
C MET A 147 -3.94 6.24 -4.18
N GLY A 148 -4.97 6.47 -5.01
CA GLY A 148 -5.62 5.40 -5.78
C GLY A 148 -6.49 4.46 -4.94
N TYR A 149 -6.95 4.90 -3.77
CA TYR A 149 -7.86 4.16 -2.90
C TYR A 149 -9.31 4.54 -3.20
N ASP A 150 -9.81 4.16 -4.37
CA ASP A 150 -11.08 4.70 -4.90
C ASP A 150 -12.30 3.91 -4.47
N PHE A 151 -12.21 2.57 -4.48
CA PHE A 151 -13.31 1.64 -4.22
C PHE A 151 -14.57 1.94 -5.04
N GLN A 152 -14.35 2.50 -6.23
CA GLN A 152 -15.33 2.82 -7.24
C GLN A 152 -14.62 2.91 -8.59
N HIS A 153 -15.36 2.81 -9.68
CA HIS A 153 -14.82 3.11 -11.00
C HIS A 153 -14.86 4.63 -11.27
N GLN A 154 -13.91 5.14 -12.05
CA GLN A 154 -13.96 6.48 -12.63
C GLN A 154 -13.88 6.33 -14.15
N GLN A 155 -14.85 6.90 -14.87
CA GLN A 155 -14.90 6.83 -16.34
C GLN A 155 -14.76 5.40 -16.90
N GLY A 156 -15.40 4.41 -16.23
CA GLY A 156 -15.34 3.01 -16.64
C GLY A 156 -14.02 2.29 -16.34
N GLN A 157 -13.16 2.86 -15.50
CA GLN A 157 -11.89 2.26 -15.08
C GLN A 157 -11.86 2.07 -13.57
N THR A 158 -11.39 0.91 -13.11
CA THR A 158 -11.10 0.66 -11.67
C THR A 158 -9.61 0.69 -11.37
N HIS A 159 -8.76 0.72 -12.40
CA HIS A 159 -7.31 0.81 -12.28
C HIS A 159 -6.73 1.82 -13.26
N ALA A 160 -5.69 2.56 -12.85
CA ALA A 160 -5.05 3.60 -13.68
C ALA A 160 -4.13 3.04 -14.79
N TYR A 161 -3.76 1.77 -14.70
CA TYR A 161 -2.78 1.13 -15.58
C TYR A 161 -3.40 0.10 -16.54
N GLN A 162 -4.73 -0.02 -16.60
CA GLN A 162 -5.40 -1.01 -17.44
C GLN A 162 -6.72 -0.46 -18.00
N HIS A 163 -6.92 -0.67 -19.31
CA HIS A 163 -8.25 -0.57 -19.92
C HIS A 163 -9.03 -1.84 -19.61
N GLN A 164 -10.19 -1.72 -18.98
CA GLN A 164 -10.95 -2.86 -18.49
C GLN A 164 -12.15 -3.18 -19.38
N HIS A 165 -12.48 -4.46 -19.45
CA HIS A 165 -13.72 -4.92 -20.08
C HIS A 165 -14.88 -4.86 -19.07
N ALA A 166 -16.11 -4.66 -19.55
CA ALA A 166 -17.29 -4.47 -18.67
C ALA A 166 -17.51 -5.61 -17.66
N GLN A 167 -17.18 -6.86 -18.02
CA GLN A 167 -17.28 -8.02 -17.12
C GLN A 167 -16.32 -7.96 -15.93
N GLU A 168 -15.15 -7.32 -16.10
CA GLU A 168 -14.17 -7.13 -15.03
C GLU A 168 -14.68 -6.09 -14.02
N LEU A 169 -15.39 -5.04 -14.48
CA LEU A 169 -15.98 -4.01 -13.63
C LEU A 169 -16.99 -4.61 -12.64
N GLU A 170 -17.95 -5.38 -13.14
CA GLU A 170 -18.95 -6.05 -12.28
C GLU A 170 -18.31 -7.02 -11.28
N HIS A 171 -17.19 -7.64 -11.65
CA HIS A 171 -16.45 -8.50 -10.74
C HIS A 171 -15.86 -7.70 -9.58
N TYR A 172 -15.17 -6.59 -9.85
CA TYR A 172 -14.55 -5.76 -8.80
C TYR A 172 -15.57 -5.10 -7.88
N GLU A 173 -16.70 -4.64 -8.43
CA GLU A 173 -17.80 -4.03 -7.67
C GLU A 173 -18.30 -4.92 -6.53
N LYS A 174 -18.38 -6.23 -6.78
CA LYS A 174 -18.82 -7.21 -5.78
C LYS A 174 -17.89 -7.27 -4.55
N PHE A 175 -16.62 -6.93 -4.72
CA PHE A 175 -15.63 -6.99 -3.63
C PHE A 175 -15.47 -5.67 -2.87
N TRP A 176 -15.83 -4.51 -3.45
CA TRP A 176 -15.62 -3.23 -2.76
C TRP A 176 -16.30 -3.18 -1.40
N GLY A 177 -17.55 -3.64 -1.30
CA GLY A 177 -18.25 -3.69 -0.02
C GLY A 177 -17.57 -4.57 1.03
N LEU A 178 -16.91 -5.66 0.61
CA LEU A 178 -16.11 -6.50 1.50
C LEU A 178 -14.84 -5.77 1.96
N PHE A 179 -14.10 -5.19 1.02
CA PHE A 179 -12.87 -4.49 1.33
C PHE A 179 -13.11 -3.26 2.23
N LEU A 180 -14.14 -2.47 1.95
CA LEU A 180 -14.52 -1.33 2.80
C LEU A 180 -14.82 -1.76 4.24
N LYS A 181 -15.48 -2.92 4.44
CA LYS A 181 -15.68 -3.50 5.78
C LYS A 181 -14.37 -3.94 6.43
N ASP A 182 -13.43 -4.49 5.66
CA ASP A 182 -12.12 -4.88 6.19
C ASP A 182 -11.28 -3.66 6.59
N PHE A 183 -11.38 -2.53 5.87
CA PHE A 183 -10.79 -1.25 6.32
C PHE A 183 -11.40 -0.78 7.65
N GLN A 184 -12.73 -0.84 7.80
CA GLN A 184 -13.39 -0.49 9.07
C GLN A 184 -12.94 -1.38 10.24
N ARG A 185 -12.80 -2.69 9.99
CA ARG A 185 -12.28 -3.63 10.99
C ARG A 185 -10.83 -3.34 11.36
N PHE A 186 -10.00 -3.06 10.36
CA PHE A 186 -8.61 -2.70 10.59
C PHE A 186 -8.48 -1.40 11.37
N GLU A 187 -9.32 -0.41 11.10
CA GLU A 187 -9.38 0.84 11.86
C GLU A 187 -9.60 0.57 13.35
N HIS A 188 -10.61 -0.23 13.67
CA HIS A 188 -10.89 -0.60 15.05
C HIS A 188 -9.68 -1.31 15.70
N LEU A 189 -9.07 -2.27 14.99
CA LEU A 189 -7.91 -2.99 15.48
C LEU A 189 -6.70 -2.09 15.70
N ARG A 190 -6.40 -1.17 14.77
CA ARG A 190 -5.24 -0.31 14.90
C ARG A 190 -5.36 0.63 16.09
N HIS A 191 -6.53 1.23 16.32
CA HIS A 191 -6.75 2.06 17.53
C HIS A 191 -6.62 1.25 18.81
N LYS A 192 -7.15 0.02 18.84
CA LYS A 192 -7.09 -0.86 20.01
C LYS A 192 -5.66 -1.30 20.35
N LEU A 193 -4.87 -1.64 19.34
CA LEU A 193 -3.57 -2.29 19.54
C LEU A 193 -2.40 -1.31 19.56
N TRP A 194 -2.52 -0.15 18.91
CA TRP A 194 -1.40 0.77 18.73
C TRP A 194 -0.75 1.24 20.03
N SER A 195 -1.54 1.69 21.01
CA SER A 195 -1.00 2.18 22.29
C SER A 195 -0.32 1.07 23.10
N THR A 196 -0.69 -0.19 22.86
CA THR A 196 -0.03 -1.35 23.49
C THR A 196 1.30 -1.65 22.79
N ALA A 197 1.32 -1.60 21.46
CA ALA A 197 2.53 -1.82 20.68
C ALA A 197 3.57 -0.70 20.81
N HIS A 198 3.08 0.55 20.87
CA HIS A 198 3.90 1.76 20.83
C HIS A 198 3.39 2.80 21.85
N PRO A 199 3.58 2.57 23.17
CA PRO A 199 2.98 3.39 24.22
C PRO A 199 3.42 4.86 24.24
N HIS A 200 4.53 5.19 23.58
CA HIS A 200 5.08 6.55 23.51
C HIS A 200 4.90 7.20 22.13
N ARG A 201 4.06 6.63 21.27
CA ARG A 201 3.85 7.13 19.90
C ARG A 201 2.37 7.38 19.65
N THR A 202 2.08 8.50 19.02
CA THR A 202 0.75 8.77 18.49
C THR A 202 0.46 7.84 17.32
N LEU A 203 -0.80 7.42 17.19
CA LEU A 203 -1.25 6.68 16.02
C LEU A 203 -1.09 7.57 14.77
N PRO A 204 -0.56 7.05 13.64
CA PRO A 204 -0.35 7.85 12.45
C PRO A 204 -1.66 8.44 11.93
N LEU A 205 -1.62 9.72 11.53
CA LEU A 205 -2.72 10.36 10.82
C LEU A 205 -2.80 9.76 9.42
N THR A 206 -4.01 9.50 8.92
CA THR A 206 -4.21 8.91 7.59
C THR A 206 -5.10 9.79 6.75
N TYR A 207 -4.68 10.04 5.51
CA TYR A 207 -5.40 10.87 4.55
C TYR A 207 -5.68 10.09 3.26
N ASN A 208 -6.88 10.24 2.71
CA ASN A 208 -7.19 9.76 1.37
C ASN A 208 -7.13 10.93 0.37
N LEU A 209 -6.18 10.87 -0.56
CA LEU A 209 -5.97 11.93 -1.54
C LEU A 209 -7.15 12.09 -2.51
N ASN A 210 -8.03 11.10 -2.62
CA ASN A 210 -9.27 11.21 -3.39
C ASN A 210 -10.46 11.56 -2.50
N ALA A 211 -10.85 12.84 -2.49
CA ALA A 211 -12.05 13.31 -1.77
C ALA A 211 -13.35 12.61 -2.23
N ASN A 212 -13.40 12.16 -3.47
CA ASN A 212 -14.56 11.51 -4.06
C ASN A 212 -14.58 9.99 -3.83
N SER A 213 -13.54 9.39 -3.24
CA SER A 213 -13.45 7.94 -3.00
C SER A 213 -14.65 7.38 -2.22
N ALA A 214 -15.03 6.12 -2.47
CA ALA A 214 -15.99 5.39 -1.64
C ALA A 214 -15.40 5.00 -0.26
N LEU A 215 -14.07 4.99 -0.09
CA LEU A 215 -13.41 4.85 1.20
C LEU A 215 -13.47 6.18 1.98
N LYS A 216 -14.60 6.42 2.65
CA LYS A 216 -14.89 7.63 3.43
C LYS A 216 -14.28 7.68 4.83
N LEU A 217 -13.57 6.62 5.23
CA LEU A 217 -13.02 6.50 6.58
C LEU A 217 -11.92 7.55 6.87
N TYR A 218 -11.18 7.94 5.85
CA TYR A 218 -10.06 8.86 5.97
C TYR A 218 -10.37 10.16 5.24
N PRO A 219 -10.14 11.32 5.87
CA PRO A 219 -10.40 12.61 5.24
C PRO A 219 -9.45 12.87 4.08
N SER A 220 -9.89 13.70 3.14
CA SER A 220 -8.98 14.33 2.19
C SER A 220 -8.25 15.49 2.86
N PRO A 221 -6.96 15.71 2.58
CA PRO A 221 -6.22 16.78 3.23
C PRO A 221 -6.68 18.16 2.72
N ILE A 222 -6.59 19.17 3.58
CA ILE A 222 -6.85 20.56 3.18
C ILE A 222 -5.72 21.08 2.29
N GLU A 223 -4.48 20.70 2.60
CA GLU A 223 -3.27 21.06 1.86
C GLU A 223 -2.52 19.80 1.45
N LEU A 224 -2.04 19.78 0.21
CA LEU A 224 -1.16 18.69 -0.25
C LEU A 224 0.21 18.80 0.42
N PRO A 225 0.89 17.66 0.65
CA PRO A 225 2.26 17.68 1.14
C PRO A 225 3.19 18.32 0.12
N ASP A 226 4.30 18.89 0.59
CA ASP A 226 5.28 19.63 -0.22
C ASP A 226 5.94 18.81 -1.35
N TRP A 227 5.94 17.49 -1.22
CA TRP A 227 6.42 16.54 -2.23
C TRP A 227 5.37 16.14 -3.28
N LEU A 228 4.15 16.67 -3.22
CA LEU A 228 3.05 16.31 -4.13
C LEU A 228 2.38 17.55 -4.74
N CYS A 229 2.41 17.63 -6.07
CA CYS A 229 1.70 18.65 -6.84
C CYS A 229 0.50 18.09 -7.60
N GLN A 230 -0.49 18.96 -7.86
CA GLN A 230 -1.47 18.71 -8.91
C GLN A 230 -0.82 18.93 -10.29
N PRO A 231 -1.30 18.25 -11.35
CA PRO A 231 -0.81 18.47 -12.70
C PRO A 231 -0.96 19.96 -13.04
N THR A 232 0.10 20.56 -13.58
CA THR A 232 -0.03 21.87 -14.19
C THR A 232 -1.02 21.73 -15.34
N THR A 233 -2.19 22.35 -15.23
CA THR A 233 -3.08 22.50 -16.39
C THR A 233 -2.36 23.39 -17.38
N THR A 234 -1.68 22.79 -18.36
CA THR A 234 -1.42 23.46 -19.63
C THR A 234 -2.79 23.66 -20.25
N THR A 235 -3.39 24.82 -20.02
CA THR A 235 -4.47 25.32 -20.88
C THR A 235 -3.95 25.23 -22.31
N PRO A 236 -4.64 24.53 -23.23
CA PRO A 236 -4.22 24.46 -24.62
C PRO A 236 -4.19 25.85 -25.27
#